data_AF-A0A7Y6XSN4-F1
#
_entry.id   AF-A0A7Y6XSN4-F1
#
_cell.length_a   1.000
_cell.length_b   1.000
_cell.length_c   1.000
_cell.angle_alpha   90.00
_cell.angle_beta   90.00
_cell.angle_gamma   90.00
#
_symmetry.space_group_name_H-M   'P 1'
#
loop_
_entity.id
_entity.type
_entity.pdbx_description
1 polymer ?
#
loop_
_entity_poly.entity_id
_entity_poly.type
_entity_poly.pdbx_seq_one_letter_code
_entity_poly.pdbx_strand_id
1 'polypeptide(L)'
;AYKDKTTLIITTDHGRGTEYEGAWKDHWTQVENSDQIWMAAIGPDTSATGEAKSGQFYQNQVAATLAKLLGLNYVLEGAGKPIEAFLK
;
A
#
# COMPACT_ATOMS: atom_id res chain seq x y z
N ALA A 1 -13.81 18.98 -7.46
CA ALA A 1 -12.45 19.55 -7.36
C ALA A 1 -11.34 18.49 -7.43
N TYR A 2 -11.57 17.22 -7.04
CA TYR A 2 -10.53 16.18 -6.95
C TYR A 2 -10.36 15.27 -8.18
N LYS A 3 -11.42 15.10 -8.99
CA LYS A 3 -11.39 14.23 -10.19
C LYS A 3 -10.25 14.65 -11.13
N ASP A 4 -9.50 13.66 -11.60
CA ASP A 4 -8.36 13.79 -12.53
C ASP A 4 -7.18 14.65 -12.02
N LYS A 5 -7.17 15.00 -10.73
CA LYS A 5 -6.14 15.84 -10.10
C LYS A 5 -5.56 15.27 -8.82
N THR A 6 -6.07 14.12 -8.38
CA THR A 6 -5.73 13.53 -7.09
C THR A 6 -5.59 12.03 -7.26
N THR A 7 -4.50 11.51 -6.70
CA THR A 7 -4.25 10.08 -6.57
C THR A 7 -4.36 9.72 -5.11
N LEU A 8 -5.20 8.73 -4.82
CA LEU A 8 -5.39 8.17 -3.50
C LEU A 8 -4.64 6.85 -3.45
N ILE A 9 -3.72 6.71 -2.49
CA ILE A 9 -3.25 5.41 -2.04
C ILE A 9 -3.95 5.12 -0.72
N ILE A 10 -4.62 3.97 -0.65
CA ILE A 10 -5.42 3.54 0.50
C ILE A 10 -4.82 2.24 1.00
N THR A 11 -4.57 2.14 2.31
CA THR A 11 -4.01 0.95 2.96
C THR A 11 -4.34 0.97 4.45
N THR A 12 -3.88 -0.04 5.19
CA THR A 12 -3.92 -0.09 6.65
C THR A 12 -2.49 -0.08 7.20
N ASP A 13 -2.35 0.31 8.46
CA ASP A 13 -1.09 0.25 9.19
C ASP A 13 -0.70 -1.20 9.55
N HIS A 14 -1.69 -2.06 9.79
CA HIS A 14 -1.50 -3.48 10.01
C HIS A 14 -2.66 -4.32 9.45
N GLY A 15 -2.43 -5.63 9.34
CA GLY A 15 -3.42 -6.65 8.98
C GLY A 15 -4.33 -6.97 10.15
N ARG A 16 -5.32 -7.85 9.93
CA ARG A 16 -6.30 -8.13 10.98
C ARG A 16 -5.67 -8.95 12.12
N GLY A 17 -4.93 -10.01 11.86
CA GLY A 17 -4.67 -10.96 12.95
C GLY A 17 -5.87 -11.91 13.14
N THR A 18 -5.62 -13.22 13.23
CA THR A 18 -6.69 -14.24 13.13
C THR A 18 -6.66 -15.31 14.22
N GLU A 19 -5.74 -15.21 15.17
CA GLU A 19 -5.47 -16.27 16.16
C GLU A 19 -6.51 -16.39 17.28
N TYR A 20 -7.15 -15.28 17.69
CA TYR A 20 -8.17 -15.27 18.75
C TYR A 20 -9.21 -14.16 18.57
N GLU A 21 -10.31 -14.24 19.33
CA GLU A 21 -11.35 -13.21 19.34
C GLU A 21 -10.78 -11.87 19.81
N GLY A 22 -10.83 -10.85 18.96
CA GLY A 22 -10.29 -9.53 19.27
C GLY A 22 -8.85 -9.31 18.80
N ALA A 23 -8.17 -10.32 18.25
CA ALA A 23 -6.83 -10.20 17.67
C ALA A 23 -6.75 -9.13 16.58
N TRP A 24 -7.91 -8.74 16.01
CA TRP A 24 -8.05 -7.63 15.05
C TRP A 24 -7.41 -6.30 15.48
N LYS A 25 -7.23 -6.09 16.78
CA LYS A 25 -6.67 -4.86 17.38
C LYS A 25 -5.18 -4.98 17.70
N ASP A 26 -4.64 -6.18 17.66
CA ASP A 26 -3.28 -6.49 18.09
C ASP A 26 -2.36 -6.64 16.87
N HIS A 27 -1.08 -6.33 17.04
CA HIS A 27 -0.14 -6.18 15.94
C HIS A 27 1.30 -6.41 16.42
N TRP A 28 1.84 -7.62 16.25
CA TRP A 28 3.24 -7.95 16.56
C TRP A 28 3.65 -9.21 15.79
N THR A 29 4.94 -9.58 15.83
CA THR A 29 5.46 -10.78 15.15
C THR A 29 4.83 -12.10 15.60
N GLN A 30 4.09 -12.10 16.70
CA GLN A 30 3.39 -13.27 17.25
C GLN A 30 1.93 -13.35 16.80
N VAL A 31 1.33 -12.27 16.32
CA VAL A 31 -0.08 -12.23 15.92
C VAL A 31 -0.19 -12.66 14.45
N GLU A 32 -0.57 -13.91 14.22
CA GLU A 32 -0.67 -14.50 12.87
C GLU A 32 -1.59 -13.67 11.98
N ASN A 33 -1.13 -13.30 10.77
CA ASN A 33 -1.81 -12.45 9.79
C ASN A 33 -1.99 -10.97 10.16
N SER A 34 -1.34 -10.49 11.23
CA SER A 34 -1.29 -9.04 11.54
C SER A 34 -0.37 -8.25 10.60
N ASP A 35 0.45 -8.93 9.80
CA ASP A 35 1.31 -8.33 8.78
C ASP A 35 0.65 -8.26 7.37
N GLN A 36 -0.49 -8.94 7.20
CA GLN A 36 -1.22 -9.01 5.93
C GLN A 36 -2.10 -7.78 5.72
N ILE A 37 -1.48 -6.70 5.23
CA ILE A 37 -2.18 -5.48 4.81
C ILE A 37 -2.70 -5.58 3.36
N TRP A 38 -3.65 -4.71 3.01
CA TRP A 38 -4.09 -4.51 1.64
C TRP A 38 -3.73 -3.11 1.17
N MET A 39 -3.61 -2.91 -0.14
CA MET A 39 -3.38 -1.60 -0.74
C MET A 39 -4.27 -1.41 -1.96
N ALA A 40 -4.71 -0.18 -2.19
CA ALA A 40 -5.41 0.24 -3.39
C ALA A 40 -4.90 1.60 -3.86
N ALA A 41 -4.89 1.82 -5.17
CA ALA A 41 -4.58 3.10 -5.78
C ALA A 41 -5.69 3.53 -6.74
N ILE A 42 -6.08 4.81 -6.68
CA ILE A 42 -7.12 5.40 -7.53
C ILE A 42 -6.65 6.80 -7.93
N GLY A 43 -6.46 7.05 -9.22
CA GLY A 43 -5.98 8.35 -9.70
C GLY A 43 -5.89 8.43 -11.23
N PRO A 44 -5.65 9.64 -11.79
CA PRO A 44 -5.46 9.84 -13.24
C PRO A 44 -4.22 9.13 -13.81
N ASP A 45 -3.28 8.77 -12.95
CA ASP A 45 -1.97 8.16 -13.21
C ASP A 45 -1.90 6.69 -12.77
N THR A 46 -3.04 6.09 -12.41
CA THR A 46 -3.16 4.66 -12.07
C THR A 46 -4.09 3.96 -13.05
N SER A 47 -3.67 2.81 -13.59
CA SER A 47 -4.49 2.00 -14.47
C SER A 47 -5.64 1.32 -13.71
N ALA A 48 -6.85 1.32 -14.28
CA ALA A 48 -8.03 0.69 -13.68
C ALA A 48 -8.06 -0.83 -13.91
N THR A 49 -7.16 -1.57 -13.26
CA THR A 49 -7.02 -3.02 -13.42
C THR A 49 -8.03 -3.83 -12.61
N GLY A 50 -8.77 -3.19 -11.71
CA GLY A 50 -9.66 -3.87 -10.76
C GLY A 50 -8.88 -4.59 -9.64
N GLU A 51 -9.51 -5.59 -9.03
CA GLU A 51 -8.93 -6.35 -7.93
C GLU A 51 -7.76 -7.24 -8.42
N ALA A 52 -6.57 -7.02 -7.88
CA ALA A 52 -5.42 -7.86 -8.15
C ALA A 52 -5.58 -9.26 -7.52
N LYS A 53 -5.23 -10.31 -8.26
CA LYS A 53 -5.27 -11.71 -7.79
C LYS A 53 -3.91 -12.30 -7.42
N SER A 54 -2.84 -11.54 -7.63
CA SER A 54 -1.47 -11.95 -7.34
C SER A 54 -0.55 -10.74 -7.15
N GLY A 55 0.62 -10.97 -6.59
CA GLY A 55 1.62 -9.94 -6.28
C GLY A 55 1.87 -9.86 -4.79
N GLN A 56 3.13 -9.59 -4.42
CA GLN A 56 3.53 -9.31 -3.04
C GLN A 56 4.08 -7.89 -2.99
N PHE A 57 3.52 -7.09 -2.10
CA PHE A 57 3.92 -5.72 -1.84
C PHE A 57 4.13 -5.52 -0.35
N TYR A 58 4.81 -4.44 0.01
CA TYR A 58 5.23 -4.14 1.36
C TYR A 58 4.99 -2.66 1.69
N GLN A 59 4.63 -2.38 2.94
CA GLN A 59 4.32 -1.03 3.40
C GLN A 59 5.48 -0.04 3.19
N ASN A 60 6.73 -0.49 3.26
CA ASN A 60 7.90 0.34 3.03
C ASN A 60 8.03 0.88 1.59
N GLN A 61 7.19 0.41 0.65
CA GLN A 61 7.13 0.91 -0.73
C GLN A 61 6.23 2.15 -0.89
N VAL A 62 5.37 2.45 0.09
CA VAL A 62 4.36 3.52 -0.02
C VAL A 62 5.00 4.89 -0.24
N ALA A 63 6.02 5.23 0.55
CA ALA A 63 6.70 6.53 0.45
C ALA A 63 7.35 6.76 -0.93
N ALA A 64 8.08 5.75 -1.43
CA ALA A 64 8.71 5.82 -2.75
C ALA A 64 7.68 5.91 -3.89
N THR A 65 6.53 5.22 -3.74
CA THR A 65 5.43 5.28 -4.71
C THR A 65 4.79 6.67 -4.77
N LEU A 66 4.51 7.29 -3.61
CA LEU A 66 4.00 8.66 -3.54
C LEU A 66 4.96 9.67 -4.16
N ALA A 67 6.25 9.57 -3.84
CA ALA A 67 7.26 10.46 -4.42
C ALA A 67 7.31 10.32 -5.95
N LYS A 68 7.24 9.09 -6.47
CA LYS A 68 7.23 8.81 -7.90
C LYS A 68 6.01 9.42 -8.61
N LEU A 69 4.82 9.31 -8.03
CA LEU A 69 3.58 9.91 -8.56
C LEU A 69 3.65 11.45 -8.58
N LEU A 70 4.36 12.05 -7.63
CA LEU A 70 4.65 13.49 -7.59
C LEU A 70 5.79 13.93 -8.53
N GLY A 71 6.41 13.00 -9.26
CA GLY A 71 7.58 13.29 -10.11
C GLY A 71 8.85 13.61 -9.33
N LEU A 72 8.92 13.24 -8.05
CA LEU A 72 10.05 13.46 -7.17
C LEU A 72 10.96 12.23 -7.14
N ASN A 73 12.26 12.44 -7.02
CA ASN A 73 13.21 11.38 -6.73
C ASN A 73 13.37 11.24 -5.21
N TYR A 74 12.94 10.11 -4.65
CA TYR A 74 13.04 9.83 -3.22
C TYR A 74 13.90 8.59 -3.00
N VAL A 75 15.07 8.81 -2.39
CA VAL A 75 16.01 7.75 -2.02
C VAL A 75 16.19 7.84 -0.51
N LEU A 76 15.60 6.87 0.21
CA LEU A 76 15.79 6.70 1.64
C LEU A 76 16.27 5.28 1.91
N GLU A 77 17.26 5.15 2.78
CA GLU A 77 17.71 3.85 3.27
C GLU A 77 16.55 3.10 3.96
N GLY A 78 16.31 1.86 3.56
CA GLY A 78 15.19 1.03 4.07
C GLY A 78 13.86 1.19 3.34
N ALA A 79 13.70 2.19 2.46
CA ALA A 79 12.52 2.30 1.61
C ALA A 79 12.52 1.21 0.53
N GLY A 80 11.35 0.63 0.28
CA GLY A 80 11.14 -0.29 -0.83
C GLY A 80 11.07 0.46 -2.17
N LYS A 81 11.17 -0.27 -3.28
CA LYS A 81 10.98 0.29 -4.62
C LYS A 81 9.52 0.72 -4.81
N PRO A 82 9.23 1.73 -5.65
CA PRO A 82 7.86 2.09 -6.02
C PRO A 82 7.05 0.87 -6.47
N ILE A 83 5.75 0.87 -6.13
CA ILE A 83 4.80 -0.14 -6.59
C ILE A 83 4.43 0.21 -8.03
N GLU A 84 5.14 -0.37 -8.99
CA GLU A 84 4.93 -0.12 -10.42
C GLU A 84 3.48 -0.41 -10.87
N ALA A 85 2.79 -1.35 -10.21
CA ALA A 85 1.38 -1.65 -10.48
C ALA A 85 0.43 -0.47 -10.20
N PHE A 86 0.85 0.55 -9.44
CA PHE A 86 0.07 1.76 -9.17
C PHE A 86 0.32 2.87 -10.18
N LEU A 87 1.25 2.68 -11.11
CA LEU A 87 1.67 3.68 -12.08
C LEU A 87 1.09 3.36 -13.47
N LYS A 88 0.93 4.39 -14.29
CA LYS A 88 0.55 4.33 -15.70
C LYS A 88 1.72 4.70 -16.61
#